data_AF-A0A2J6XA81-F1
#
_entry.id   AF-A0A2J6XA81-F1
#
_cell.length_a   1.000
_cell.length_b   1.000
_cell.length_c   1.000
_cell.angle_alpha   90.00
_cell.angle_beta   90.00
_cell.angle_gamma   90.00
#
_symmetry.space_group_name_H-M   'P 1'
#
loop_
_entity.id
_entity.type
_entity.pdbx_description
1 polymer ?
#
loop_
_entity_poly.entity_id
_entity_poly.type
_entity_poly.pdbx_seq_one_letter_code
_entity_poly.pdbx_strand_id
1 'polypeptide(L)'
;MRYIRPFIDWIYTFITGHLFIFWTCMALNLFGVVWGGIVWYGPMLVSSPPWAWIFIPDCPAAALYATIAFILIRYGRAVQWFTAFAAFACIKYGLWTLAFWSRHWLGAGTVEPLELMLFVSHIGLTCEGILLATRIGRLGMTARAAVAAFFSLSIFVDYGLGYHP
;
A
#
# COMPACT_ATOMS: atom_id res chain seq x y z
N MET A 1 -10.56 -3.47 -23.42
CA MET A 1 -11.01 -2.91 -22.11
C MET A 1 -12.37 -3.42 -21.63
N ARG A 2 -13.23 -4.03 -22.47
CA ARG A 2 -14.62 -4.43 -22.11
C ARG A 2 -14.76 -5.56 -21.06
N TYR A 3 -13.70 -6.34 -20.81
CA TYR A 3 -13.72 -7.50 -19.88
C TYR A 3 -12.96 -7.29 -18.56
N ILE A 4 -12.07 -6.30 -18.48
CA ILE A 4 -11.18 -6.12 -17.31
C ILE A 4 -11.97 -5.57 -16.11
N ARG A 5 -12.80 -4.55 -16.33
CA ARG A 5 -13.55 -3.92 -15.24
C ARG A 5 -14.57 -4.87 -14.59
N PRO A 6 -15.38 -5.63 -15.35
CA PRO A 6 -16.27 -6.64 -14.76
C PRO A 6 -15.53 -7.70 -13.94
N PHE A 7 -14.34 -8.11 -14.38
CA PHE A 7 -13.52 -9.09 -13.65
C PHE A 7 -13.01 -8.53 -12.30
N ILE A 8 -12.49 -7.30 -12.29
CA ILE A 8 -12.06 -6.63 -11.05
C ILE A 8 -13.26 -6.42 -10.11
N ASP A 9 -14.42 -6.04 -10.66
CA ASP A 9 -15.64 -5.86 -9.88
C ASP A 9 -16.12 -7.18 -9.25
N TRP A 10 -16.00 -8.29 -9.98
CA TRP A 10 -16.28 -9.62 -9.46
C TRP A 10 -15.34 -10.00 -8.32
N ILE A 11 -14.02 -9.82 -8.47
CA ILE A 11 -13.04 -10.09 -7.40
C ILE A 11 -13.38 -9.25 -6.16
N TYR A 12 -13.58 -7.95 -6.35
CA TYR A 12 -13.91 -7.05 -5.25
C TYR A 12 -15.16 -7.52 -4.51
N THR A 13 -16.22 -7.86 -5.25
CA THR A 13 -17.49 -8.30 -4.67
C THR A 13 -17.35 -9.64 -3.96
N PHE A 14 -16.53 -10.55 -4.49
CA PHE A 14 -16.24 -11.82 -3.85
C PHE A 14 -15.51 -11.62 -2.51
N ILE A 15 -14.42 -10.85 -2.49
CA ILE A 15 -13.63 -10.57 -1.29
C ILE A 15 -14.47 -9.83 -0.24
N THR A 16 -15.16 -8.77 -0.64
CA THR A 16 -15.91 -7.92 0.30
C THR A 16 -17.28 -8.49 0.68
N GLY A 17 -17.87 -9.33 -0.16
CA GLY A 17 -19.16 -9.98 0.09
C GLY A 17 -19.08 -11.10 1.12
N HIS A 18 -17.94 -11.81 1.19
CA HIS A 18 -17.71 -12.87 2.17
C HIS A 18 -17.03 -12.35 3.43
N LEU A 19 -17.77 -12.28 4.55
CA LEU A 19 -17.30 -11.79 5.85
C LEU A 19 -15.96 -12.41 6.28
N PHE A 20 -15.82 -13.73 6.18
CA PHE A 20 -14.62 -14.43 6.61
C PHE A 20 -13.40 -14.06 5.76
N ILE A 21 -13.55 -14.00 4.43
CA ILE A 21 -12.46 -13.63 3.51
C ILE A 21 -12.05 -12.18 3.78
N PHE A 22 -13.03 -11.27 3.83
CA PHE A 22 -12.79 -9.86 4.10
C PHE A 22 -11.97 -9.65 5.38
N TRP A 23 -12.43 -10.19 6.52
CA TRP A 23 -11.76 -9.98 7.79
C TRP A 23 -10.40 -10.69 7.86
N THR A 24 -10.23 -11.82 7.18
CA THR A 24 -8.92 -12.46 7.04
C THR A 24 -7.94 -11.55 6.30
N CYS A 25 -8.35 -10.95 5.18
CA CYS A 25 -7.50 -9.99 4.45
C CYS A 25 -7.12 -8.79 5.34
N MET A 26 -8.07 -8.22 6.09
CA MET A 26 -7.79 -7.10 7.00
C MET A 26 -6.83 -7.52 8.13
N ALA A 27 -6.99 -8.72 8.69
CA ALA A 27 -6.10 -9.24 9.72
C ALA A 27 -4.68 -9.48 9.20
N LEU A 28 -4.55 -10.01 7.97
CA LEU A 28 -3.26 -10.19 7.31
C LEU A 28 -2.57 -8.84 7.02
N ASN A 29 -3.33 -7.82 6.62
CA ASN A 29 -2.79 -6.47 6.47
C ASN A 29 -2.29 -5.93 7.81
N LEU A 30 -3.08 -6.04 8.88
CA LEU A 30 -2.64 -5.61 10.22
C LEU A 30 -1.40 -6.37 10.71
N PHE A 31 -1.31 -7.67 10.43
CA PHE A 31 -0.10 -8.45 10.72
C PHE A 31 1.10 -7.90 9.94
N GLY A 32 0.95 -7.63 8.64
CA GLY A 32 1.98 -7.02 7.80
C GLY A 32 2.40 -5.63 8.28
N VAL A 33 1.44 -4.82 8.77
CA VAL A 33 1.68 -3.49 9.34
C VAL A 33 2.59 -3.61 10.57
N VAL A 34 2.24 -4.49 11.51
CA VAL A 34 2.99 -4.65 12.77
C VAL A 34 4.35 -5.28 12.51
N TRP A 35 4.39 -6.41 11.79
CA TRP A 35 5.62 -7.14 11.53
C TRP A 35 6.57 -6.32 10.67
N GLY A 36 6.10 -5.77 9.55
CA GLY A 36 6.93 -4.91 8.68
C GLY A 36 7.37 -3.63 9.40
N GLY A 37 6.44 -2.98 10.10
CA GLY A 37 6.72 -1.75 10.85
C GLY A 37 7.80 -1.93 11.92
N ILE A 38 7.80 -3.06 12.64
CA ILE A 38 8.78 -3.32 13.69
C ILE A 38 10.10 -3.88 13.11
N VAL A 39 10.02 -4.90 12.27
CA VAL A 39 11.21 -5.66 11.83
C VAL A 39 11.99 -4.93 10.75
N TRP A 40 11.30 -4.30 9.80
CA TRP A 40 11.95 -3.65 8.65
C TRP A 40 12.17 -2.15 8.89
N TYR A 41 11.13 -1.46 9.38
CA TYR A 41 11.15 0.00 9.51
C TYR A 41 11.56 0.48 10.92
N GLY A 42 11.49 -0.39 11.93
CA GLY A 42 11.78 -0.04 13.32
C GLY A 42 13.16 0.57 13.54
N PRO A 43 14.26 -0.04 13.04
CA PRO A 43 15.59 0.55 13.17
C PRO A 43 15.69 1.95 12.57
N MET A 44 15.03 2.20 11.43
CA MET A 44 15.05 3.49 10.75
C MET A 44 14.22 4.55 11.48
N LEU A 45 13.08 4.17 12.06
CA LEU A 45 12.26 5.07 12.86
C LEU A 45 13.02 5.56 14.10
N VAL A 46 13.77 4.68 14.77
CA VAL A 46 14.54 5.03 15.97
C VAL A 46 15.72 5.96 15.65
N SER A 47 16.35 5.81 14.48
CA SER A 47 17.49 6.64 14.06
C SER A 47 17.08 7.96 13.39
N SER A 48 15.79 8.13 13.07
CA SER A 48 15.27 9.28 12.32
C SER A 48 14.55 10.30 13.20
N PRO A 49 14.54 11.59 12.82
CA PRO A 49 13.81 12.61 13.55
C PRO A 49 12.29 12.34 13.51
N PRO A 50 11.53 12.67 14.58
CA PRO A 50 10.10 12.34 14.68
C PRO A 50 9.22 12.87 13.55
N TRP A 51 9.59 13.99 12.92
CA TRP A 51 8.83 14.55 11.80
C TRP A 51 8.88 13.65 10.54
N ALA A 52 9.95 12.85 10.37
CA ALA A 52 10.12 11.97 9.23
C ALA A 52 9.27 10.69 9.34
N TRP A 53 8.76 10.37 10.54
CA TRP A 53 8.01 9.14 10.83
C TRP A 53 6.71 9.00 10.03
N ILE A 54 6.17 10.09 9.48
CA ILE A 54 5.01 10.04 8.58
C ILE A 54 5.35 9.54 7.18
N PHE A 55 6.63 9.64 6.77
CA PHE A 55 7.11 9.25 5.45
C PHE A 55 7.86 7.91 5.48
N ILE A 56 8.48 7.56 6.61
CA ILE A 56 9.33 6.36 6.73
C ILE A 56 8.55 5.04 6.56
N PRO A 57 7.42 4.76 7.24
CA PRO A 57 6.81 3.45 7.24
C PRO A 57 5.98 3.20 5.96
N ASP A 58 6.63 3.21 4.80
CA ASP A 58 6.04 3.12 3.45
C ASP A 58 4.97 2.02 3.30
N CYS A 59 5.38 0.77 3.10
CA CYS A 59 4.48 -0.35 2.85
C CYS A 59 3.56 -0.66 4.05
N PRO A 60 4.05 -0.63 5.31
CA PRO A 60 3.19 -0.80 6.48
C PRO A 60 2.08 0.26 6.55
N ALA A 61 2.39 1.54 6.30
CA ALA A 61 1.37 2.58 6.30
C ALA A 61 0.38 2.38 5.14
N ALA A 62 0.86 1.99 3.95
CA ALA A 62 -0.01 1.68 2.82
C ALA A 62 -1.04 0.58 3.14
N ALA A 63 -0.60 -0.52 3.74
CA ALA A 63 -1.48 -1.62 4.15
C ALA A 63 -2.49 -1.17 5.24
N LEU A 64 -2.07 -0.31 6.16
CA LEU A 64 -2.98 0.28 7.16
C LEU A 64 -4.03 1.18 6.49
N TYR A 65 -3.62 2.05 5.56
CA TYR A 65 -4.53 2.92 4.83
C TYR A 65 -5.53 2.11 4.00
N ALA A 66 -5.08 1.03 3.35
CA ALA A 66 -5.96 0.12 2.64
C ALA A 66 -6.98 -0.53 3.58
N THR A 67 -6.52 -1.05 4.73
CA THR A 67 -7.39 -1.65 5.74
C THR A 67 -8.50 -0.69 6.17
N ILE A 68 -8.13 0.54 6.53
CA ILE A 68 -9.08 1.57 6.93
C ILE A 68 -10.04 1.91 5.77
N ALA A 69 -9.52 2.05 4.54
CA ALA A 69 -10.33 2.39 3.38
C ALA A 69 -11.36 1.30 3.06
N PHE A 70 -10.96 0.03 3.07
CA PHE A 70 -11.87 -1.10 2.85
C PHE A 70 -12.95 -1.20 3.93
N ILE A 71 -12.59 -0.99 5.20
CA ILE A 71 -13.56 -0.95 6.31
C ILE A 71 -14.55 0.20 6.11
N LEU A 72 -14.08 1.41 5.80
CA LEU A 72 -14.95 2.55 5.54
C LEU A 72 -15.92 2.30 4.39
N ILE A 73 -15.43 1.74 3.28
CA ILE A 73 -16.28 1.39 2.13
C ILE A 73 -17.32 0.33 2.52
N ARG A 74 -16.93 -0.71 3.26
CA ARG A 74 -17.83 -1.78 3.74
C ARG A 74 -19.01 -1.22 4.53
N TYR A 75 -18.80 -0.19 5.35
CA TYR A 75 -19.86 0.43 6.16
C TYR A 75 -20.56 1.60 5.46
N GLY A 76 -20.36 1.79 4.16
CA GLY A 76 -20.99 2.89 3.40
C GLY A 76 -20.45 4.28 3.76
N ARG A 77 -19.27 4.36 4.39
CA ARG A 77 -18.61 5.58 4.86
C ARG A 77 -17.38 5.94 4.03
N ALA A 78 -17.41 5.62 2.74
CA ALA A 78 -16.27 5.81 1.84
C ALA A 78 -15.83 7.29 1.76
N VAL A 79 -14.59 7.55 2.17
CA VAL A 79 -13.98 8.88 2.10
C VAL A 79 -13.11 8.96 0.84
N GLN A 80 -13.62 9.62 -0.20
CA GLN A 80 -13.07 9.53 -1.56
C GLN A 80 -11.58 9.92 -1.66
N TRP A 81 -11.19 11.03 -1.02
CA TRP A 81 -9.78 11.46 -1.02
C TRP A 81 -8.87 10.45 -0.32
N PHE A 82 -9.34 9.84 0.78
CA PHE A 82 -8.59 8.85 1.54
C PHE A 82 -8.50 7.52 0.79
N THR A 83 -9.58 7.09 0.12
CA THR A 83 -9.56 5.93 -0.77
C THR A 83 -8.54 6.12 -1.90
N ALA A 84 -8.49 7.31 -2.49
CA ALA A 84 -7.49 7.64 -3.52
C ALA A 84 -6.06 7.63 -2.97
N PHE A 85 -5.87 8.19 -1.78
CA PHE A 85 -4.59 8.19 -1.08
C PHE A 85 -4.10 6.77 -0.78
N ALA A 86 -4.96 5.92 -0.19
CA ALA A 86 -4.67 4.53 0.10
C ALA A 86 -4.37 3.71 -1.16
N ALA A 87 -5.17 3.89 -2.22
CA ALA A 87 -4.95 3.23 -3.50
C ALA A 87 -3.59 3.59 -4.09
N PHE A 88 -3.25 4.87 -4.10
CA PHE A 88 -1.96 5.34 -4.61
C PHE A 88 -0.79 4.82 -3.77
N ALA A 89 -0.89 4.87 -2.44
CA ALA A 89 0.14 4.34 -1.54
C ALA A 89 0.43 2.86 -1.86
N CYS A 90 -0.62 2.04 -1.92
CA CYS A 90 -0.48 0.60 -2.18
C CYS A 90 0.15 0.30 -3.53
N ILE A 91 -0.26 1.02 -4.59
CA ILE A 91 0.31 0.85 -5.92
C ILE A 91 1.77 1.33 -5.96
N LYS A 92 2.07 2.52 -5.44
CA LYS A 92 3.42 3.11 -5.42
C LYS A 92 4.39 2.14 -4.72
N TYR A 93 4.11 1.82 -3.46
CA TYR A 93 5.03 1.04 -2.63
C TYR A 93 5.04 -0.44 -3.00
N GLY A 94 3.90 -1.00 -3.40
CA GLY A 94 3.82 -2.35 -3.93
C GLY A 94 4.71 -2.52 -5.16
N LEU A 95 4.50 -1.71 -6.20
CA LEU A 95 5.29 -1.79 -7.44
C LEU A 95 6.78 -1.47 -7.21
N TRP A 96 7.08 -0.50 -6.35
CA TRP A 96 8.46 -0.17 -5.99
C TRP A 96 9.17 -1.38 -5.37
N THR A 97 8.56 -2.07 -4.41
CA THR A 97 9.14 -3.26 -3.78
C THR A 97 9.31 -4.41 -4.78
N LEU A 98 8.36 -4.60 -5.70
CA LEU A 98 8.52 -5.59 -6.78
C LEU A 98 9.72 -5.26 -7.67
N ALA A 99 9.89 -3.99 -8.05
CA ALA A 99 11.03 -3.56 -8.85
C ALA A 99 12.35 -3.70 -8.09
N PHE A 100 12.37 -3.35 -6.80
CA PHE A 100 13.54 -3.46 -5.92
C PHE A 100 14.04 -4.90 -5.84
N TRP A 101 13.19 -5.86 -5.45
CA TRP A 101 13.58 -7.26 -5.32
C TRP A 101 13.92 -7.91 -6.67
N SER A 102 13.17 -7.58 -7.73
CA SER A 102 13.49 -8.06 -9.08
C SER A 102 14.90 -7.63 -9.49
N ARG A 103 15.28 -6.38 -9.22
CA ARG A 103 16.62 -5.87 -9.49
C ARG A 103 17.67 -6.50 -8.58
N HIS A 104 17.35 -6.72 -7.30
CA HIS A 104 18.23 -7.36 -6.34
C HIS A 104 18.63 -8.76 -6.80
N TRP A 105 17.66 -9.59 -7.19
CA TRP A 105 17.91 -10.97 -7.64
C TRP A 105 18.72 -11.06 -8.93
N LEU A 106 18.57 -10.09 -9.85
CA LEU A 106 19.41 -10.01 -11.05
C LEU A 106 20.89 -9.78 -10.71
N GLY A 107 21.19 -9.13 -9.60
CA GLY A 107 22.55 -8.90 -9.12
C GLY A 107 23.08 -10.03 -8.22
N ALA A 108 22.26 -10.48 -7.27
CA ALA A 108 22.65 -11.46 -6.25
C ALA A 108 22.74 -12.90 -6.79
N GLY A 109 21.90 -13.26 -7.78
CA GLY A 109 21.84 -14.61 -8.35
C GLY A 109 21.15 -15.65 -7.46
N THR A 110 20.66 -15.27 -6.29
CA THR A 110 19.91 -16.10 -5.35
C THR A 110 18.62 -15.40 -4.91
N VAL A 111 17.66 -16.18 -4.41
CA VAL A 111 16.39 -15.69 -3.88
C VAL A 111 16.20 -16.27 -2.48
N GLU A 112 16.17 -15.41 -1.46
CA GLU A 112 15.94 -15.86 -0.09
C GLU A 112 14.43 -15.97 0.23
N PRO A 113 14.01 -16.89 1.12
CA PRO A 113 12.59 -17.08 1.45
C PRO A 113 11.89 -15.82 1.95
N LEU A 114 12.59 -14.98 2.72
CA LEU A 114 12.06 -13.72 3.24
C LEU A 114 11.78 -12.72 2.11
N GLU A 115 12.68 -12.63 1.14
CA GLU A 115 12.57 -11.74 -0.02
C GLU A 115 11.41 -12.16 -0.90
N LEU A 116 11.24 -13.47 -1.10
CA LEU A 116 10.11 -14.02 -1.85
C LEU A 116 8.78 -13.73 -1.14
N MET A 117 8.72 -13.88 0.18
CA MET A 117 7.54 -13.51 0.97
C MET A 117 7.22 -12.02 0.85
N LEU A 118 8.23 -11.16 0.94
CA LEU A 118 8.07 -9.71 0.72
C LEU A 118 7.59 -9.43 -0.70
N PHE A 119 8.19 -10.03 -1.72
CA PHE A 119 7.76 -9.87 -3.10
C PHE A 119 6.28 -10.25 -3.30
N VAL A 120 5.89 -11.46 -2.89
CA VAL A 120 4.52 -11.96 -3.06
C VAL A 120 3.51 -11.13 -2.27
N SER A 121 3.81 -10.76 -1.03
CA SER A 121 2.92 -9.89 -0.24
C SER A 121 2.72 -8.52 -0.88
N HIS A 122 3.73 -7.98 -1.57
CA HIS A 122 3.62 -6.69 -2.27
C HIS A 122 2.88 -6.78 -3.61
N ILE A 123 2.79 -7.98 -4.22
CA ILE A 123 1.80 -8.23 -5.29
C ILE A 123 0.39 -8.07 -4.71
N GLY A 124 0.13 -8.68 -3.56
CA GLY A 124 -1.14 -8.53 -2.84
C GLY A 124 -1.48 -7.07 -2.55
N LEU A 125 -0.51 -6.33 -1.99
CA LEU A 125 -0.65 -4.89 -1.73
C LEU A 125 -0.97 -4.09 -3.01
N THR A 126 -0.26 -4.36 -4.11
CA THR A 126 -0.53 -3.71 -5.40
C THR A 126 -1.95 -4.01 -5.88
N CYS A 127 -2.40 -5.26 -5.76
CA CYS A 127 -3.75 -5.67 -6.12
C CYS A 127 -4.81 -4.97 -5.27
N GLU A 128 -4.60 -4.82 -3.96
CA GLU A 128 -5.48 -4.04 -3.07
C GLU A 128 -5.59 -2.59 -3.53
N GLY A 129 -4.47 -1.97 -3.91
CA GLY A 129 -4.45 -0.63 -4.45
C GLY A 129 -5.26 -0.49 -5.75
N ILE A 130 -5.16 -1.47 -6.65
CA ILE A 130 -5.97 -1.53 -7.88
C ILE A 130 -7.46 -1.68 -7.55
N LEU A 131 -7.81 -2.55 -6.60
CA LEU A 131 -9.19 -2.73 -6.15
C LEU A 131 -9.76 -1.41 -5.61
N LEU A 132 -9.02 -0.74 -4.72
CA LEU A 132 -9.42 0.57 -4.18
C LEU A 132 -9.53 1.63 -5.27
N ALA A 133 -8.63 1.63 -6.27
CA ALA A 133 -8.66 2.58 -7.37
C ALA A 133 -9.98 2.52 -8.17
N THR A 134 -10.58 1.34 -8.31
CA THR A 134 -11.90 1.19 -8.97
C THR A 134 -13.08 1.69 -8.13
N ARG A 135 -12.85 1.99 -6.85
CA ARG A 135 -13.84 2.48 -5.88
C ARG A 135 -13.69 3.98 -5.59
N ILE A 136 -12.76 4.65 -6.24
CA ILE A 136 -12.61 6.11 -6.17
C ILE A 136 -13.75 6.76 -6.97
N GLY A 137 -14.59 7.52 -6.29
CA GLY A 137 -15.61 8.39 -6.86
C GLY A 137 -15.06 9.73 -7.31
N ARG A 138 -15.90 10.78 -7.28
CA ARG A 138 -15.47 12.12 -7.68
C ARG A 138 -14.50 12.73 -6.67
N LEU A 139 -13.24 12.96 -7.09
CA LEU A 139 -12.29 13.80 -6.38
C LEU A 139 -12.25 15.22 -6.97
N GLY A 140 -12.35 16.22 -6.10
CA GLY A 140 -12.03 17.61 -6.44
C GLY A 140 -10.54 17.82 -6.69
N MET A 141 -10.19 18.91 -7.38
CA MET A 141 -8.80 19.20 -7.76
C MET A 141 -7.87 19.35 -6.55
N THR A 142 -8.34 20.01 -5.48
CA THR A 142 -7.57 20.21 -4.25
C THR A 142 -7.13 18.88 -3.63
N ALA A 143 -8.03 17.87 -3.59
CA ALA A 143 -7.69 16.56 -3.07
C ALA A 143 -6.63 15.85 -3.93
N ARG A 144 -6.73 15.95 -5.26
CA ARG A 144 -5.73 15.39 -6.17
C ARG A 144 -4.37 16.05 -5.98
N ALA A 145 -4.36 17.38 -5.88
CA ALA A 145 -3.14 18.16 -5.66
C ALA A 145 -2.50 17.82 -4.31
N ALA A 146 -3.30 17.67 -3.25
CA ALA A 146 -2.81 17.29 -1.92
C ALA A 146 -2.21 15.88 -1.91
N VAL A 147 -2.85 14.90 -2.54
CA VAL A 147 -2.32 13.53 -2.69
C VAL A 147 -1.00 13.56 -3.46
N ALA A 148 -0.97 14.25 -4.61
CA ALA A 148 0.26 14.38 -5.41
C ALA A 148 1.39 15.05 -4.61
N ALA A 149 1.10 16.15 -3.94
CA ALA A 149 2.07 16.88 -3.13
C ALA A 149 2.64 16.01 -1.99
N PHE A 150 1.79 15.24 -1.31
CA PHE A 150 2.24 14.34 -0.25
C PHE A 150 3.23 13.29 -0.78
N PHE A 151 2.91 12.63 -1.89
CA PHE A 151 3.81 11.59 -2.44
C PHE A 151 5.06 12.17 -3.10
N SER A 152 4.99 13.37 -3.68
CA SER A 152 6.19 14.10 -4.12
C SER A 152 7.09 14.47 -2.96
N LEU A 153 6.53 14.91 -1.83
CA LEU A 153 7.28 15.19 -0.61
C LEU A 153 7.90 13.91 -0.03
N SER A 154 7.16 12.80 -0.01
CA SER A 154 7.71 11.49 0.36
C SER A 154 8.93 11.12 -0.49
N ILE A 155 8.86 11.25 -1.82
CA ILE A 155 10.02 10.98 -2.69
C ILE A 155 11.22 11.87 -2.34
N PHE A 156 10.97 13.15 -2.02
CA PHE A 156 12.03 14.07 -1.61
C PHE A 156 12.63 13.68 -0.25
N VAL A 157 11.81 13.25 0.71
CA VAL A 157 12.27 12.79 2.03
C VAL A 157 13.11 11.52 1.90
N ASP A 158 12.65 10.57 1.09
CA ASP A 158 13.36 9.31 0.83
C ASP A 158 14.70 9.60 0.14
N TYR A 159 14.67 10.10 -1.09
CA TYR A 159 15.86 10.18 -1.94
C TYR A 159 16.65 11.49 -1.82
N GLY A 160 16.02 12.57 -1.37
CA GLY A 160 16.67 13.87 -1.20
C GLY A 160 17.30 14.06 0.18
N LEU A 161 16.64 13.56 1.23
CA LEU A 161 17.11 13.66 2.61
C LEU A 161 17.68 12.34 3.17
N GLY A 162 17.48 11.22 2.48
CA GLY A 162 18.02 9.91 2.87
C GLY A 162 17.21 9.21 3.96
N TYR A 163 15.96 9.60 4.17
CA TYR A 163 15.10 8.96 5.17
C TYR A 163 14.26 7.83 4.55
N HIS A 164 14.95 6.77 4.10
CA HIS A 164 14.33 5.53 3.61
C HIS A 164 14.96 4.31 4.34
N PRO A 165 14.29 3.14 4.35
CA PRO A 165 14.87 1.90 4.88
C PRO A 165 16.12 1.43 4.13
#